data_AF-A0A1W9LUN5-F1
#
_entry.id   AF-A0A1W9LUN5-F1
#
_cell.length_a   1.000
_cell.length_b   1.000
_cell.length_c   1.000
_cell.angle_alpha   90.00
_cell.angle_beta   90.00
_cell.angle_gamma   90.00
#
_symmetry.space_group_name_H-M   'P 1'
#
loop_
_entity.id
_entity.type
_entity.pdbx_description
1 polymer ?
#
loop_
_entity_poly.entity_id
_entity_poly.type
_entity_poly.pdbx_seq_one_letter_code
_entity_poly.pdbx_strand_id
1 'polypeptide(L)'
;MHENDILNGLPLTPPDELPIGAHWDELMLLLTQHQVVIVAGETGCGKTTQLPKICLAAGRGSRGMIGCTQPRRIAALSVADRVASELGRPELVGSKIRFHDR
;
A
#
# COMPACT_ATOMS: atom_id res chain seq x y z
N MET A 1 -22.26 -9.81 -1.81
CA MET A 1 -21.51 -8.55 -1.70
C MET A 1 -20.44 -8.62 -2.77
N HIS A 2 -20.46 -7.73 -3.77
CA HIS A 2 -19.52 -7.83 -4.89
C HIS A 2 -18.12 -7.42 -4.43
N GLU A 3 -17.09 -8.15 -4.85
CA GLU A 3 -15.68 -8.00 -4.45
C GLU A 3 -15.10 -6.60 -4.76
N ASN A 4 -15.74 -5.85 -5.67
CA ASN A 4 -15.41 -4.45 -5.99
C ASN A 4 -15.92 -3.42 -4.96
N ASP A 5 -16.84 -3.77 -4.05
CA ASP A 5 -17.39 -2.82 -3.06
C ASP A 5 -16.42 -2.50 -1.91
N ILE A 6 -15.43 -3.35 -1.64
CA ILE A 6 -14.47 -3.14 -0.54
C ILE A 6 -13.52 -1.97 -0.84
N LEU A 7 -13.20 -1.75 -2.12
CA LEU A 7 -12.35 -0.64 -2.55
C LEU A 7 -13.15 0.69 -2.67
N ASN A 8 -14.45 0.60 -2.95
CA ASN A 8 -15.35 1.74 -3.05
C ASN A 8 -15.60 2.36 -1.67
N GLY A 9 -14.80 3.35 -1.30
CA GLY A 9 -14.92 4.09 -0.03
C GLY A 9 -13.64 4.18 0.78
N LEU A 10 -12.53 3.57 0.33
CA LEU A 10 -11.22 3.77 0.95
C LEU A 10 -10.65 5.15 0.59
N PRO A 11 -9.97 5.83 1.53
CA PRO A 11 -9.32 7.12 1.29
C PRO A 11 -8.01 6.96 0.50
N LEU A 12 -8.15 6.61 -0.79
CA LEU A 12 -7.03 6.36 -1.71
C LEU A 12 -6.67 7.61 -2.52
N THR A 13 -6.27 8.66 -1.82
CA THR A 13 -5.83 9.93 -2.41
C THR A 13 -4.32 10.13 -2.29
N PRO A 14 -3.71 10.92 -3.21
CA PRO A 14 -2.32 11.32 -3.08
C PRO A 14 -2.06 12.01 -1.73
N PRO A 15 -0.95 11.69 -1.03
CA PRO A 15 -0.54 12.45 0.14
C PRO A 15 0.09 13.79 -0.27
N ASP A 16 -0.41 14.90 0.27
CA ASP A 16 0.09 16.25 -0.06
C ASP A 16 1.51 16.52 0.47
N GLU A 17 1.89 15.89 1.59
CA GLU A 17 3.16 16.17 2.29
C GLU A 17 4.33 15.26 1.87
N LEU A 18 4.10 14.25 1.03
CA LEU A 18 5.11 13.26 0.68
C LEU A 18 5.51 13.37 -0.80
N PRO A 19 6.80 13.34 -1.14
CA PRO A 19 7.26 13.43 -2.54
C PRO A 19 6.62 12.41 -3.48
N ILE A 20 6.30 11.20 -2.99
CA ILE A 20 5.62 10.17 -3.80
C ILE A 20 4.21 10.59 -4.26
N GLY A 21 3.56 11.54 -3.58
CA GLY A 21 2.23 12.04 -3.95
C GLY A 21 2.21 12.68 -5.34
N ALA A 22 3.27 13.39 -5.72
CA ALA A 22 3.40 13.99 -7.05
C ALA A 22 3.48 12.94 -8.18
N HIS A 23 3.82 11.69 -7.86
CA HIS A 23 3.94 10.57 -8.79
C HIS A 23 2.77 9.59 -8.72
N TRP A 24 1.69 9.93 -8.00
CA TRP A 24 0.59 9.00 -7.73
C TRP A 24 -0.04 8.43 -9.01
N ASP A 25 -0.44 9.30 -9.94
CA ASP A 25 -1.08 8.90 -11.20
C ASP A 25 -0.14 8.15 -12.13
N GLU A 26 1.12 8.60 -12.21
CA GLU A 26 2.18 7.94 -12.98
C GLU A 26 2.41 6.51 -12.47
N LEU A 27 2.52 6.33 -11.15
CA LEU A 27 2.73 5.02 -10.54
C LEU A 27 1.52 4.10 -10.75
N MET A 28 0.28 4.60 -10.63
CA MET A 28 -0.91 3.81 -10.95
C MET A 28 -0.90 3.34 -12.40
N LEU A 29 -0.59 4.23 -13.35
CA LEU A 29 -0.50 3.88 -14.76
C LEU A 29 0.56 2.78 -15.00
N LEU A 30 1.78 2.98 -14.49
CA LEU A 30 2.87 2.01 -14.62
C LEU A 30 2.50 0.64 -14.02
N LEU A 31 1.84 0.63 -12.85
CA LEU A 31 1.39 -0.58 -12.19
C LEU A 31 0.32 -1.33 -12.98
N THR A 32 -0.48 -0.66 -13.81
CA THR A 32 -1.47 -1.33 -14.68
C THR A 32 -0.86 -1.87 -15.97
N GLN A 33 0.11 -1.15 -16.53
CA GLN A 33 0.70 -1.45 -17.84
C GLN A 33 1.86 -2.46 -17.77
N HIS A 34 2.55 -2.53 -16.64
CA HIS A 34 3.74 -3.37 -16.49
C HIS A 34 3.55 -4.42 -15.40
N GLN A 35 4.00 -5.64 -15.69
CA GLN A 35 4.03 -6.72 -14.71
C GLN A 35 5.04 -6.45 -13.59
N VAL A 36 6.14 -5.75 -13.89
CA VAL A 36 7.20 -5.41 -12.96
C VAL A 36 7.54 -3.93 -13.11
N VAL A 37 7.54 -3.20 -12.01
CA VAL A 37 7.94 -1.80 -11.92
C VAL A 37 9.00 -1.66 -10.85
N ILE A 38 10.10 -0.98 -11.17
CA ILE A 38 11.16 -0.65 -10.21
C ILE A 38 10.96 0.80 -9.79
N VAL A 39 10.69 1.03 -8.50
CA VAL A 39 10.51 2.38 -7.94
C VAL A 39 11.70 2.71 -7.06
N ALA A 40 12.44 3.74 -7.44
CA ALA A 40 13.55 4.28 -6.66
C ALA A 40 13.20 5.67 -6.12
N GLY A 41 13.76 6.01 -4.96
CA GLY A 41 13.59 7.32 -4.35
C GLY A 41 14.27 7.36 -2.98
N GLU A 42 14.50 8.55 -2.45
CA GLU A 42 15.21 8.73 -1.18
C GLU A 42 14.42 8.20 0.03
N THR A 43 15.12 7.96 1.14
CA THR A 43 14.46 7.60 2.41
C THR A 43 13.54 8.74 2.84
N GLY A 44 12.34 8.42 3.34
CA GLY A 44 11.36 9.43 3.75
C GLY A 44 10.42 9.91 2.65
N CYS A 45 10.63 9.54 1.38
CA CYS A 45 9.74 9.98 0.30
C CYS A 45 8.33 9.34 0.30
N GLY A 46 8.07 8.37 1.19
CA GLY A 46 6.76 7.73 1.34
C GLY A 46 6.59 6.38 0.63
N LYS A 47 7.62 5.82 -0.03
CA LYS A 47 7.53 4.54 -0.77
C LYS A 47 6.81 3.43 -0.01
N THR A 48 7.33 3.06 1.16
CA THR A 48 6.86 1.89 1.90
C THR A 48 5.43 2.04 2.44
N THR A 49 5.01 3.28 2.75
CA THR A 49 3.69 3.56 3.32
C THR A 49 2.64 3.84 2.25
N GLN A 50 3.04 4.34 1.06
CA GLN A 50 2.09 4.78 0.03
C GLN A 50 1.96 3.83 -1.15
N LEU A 51 3.01 3.10 -1.56
CA LEU A 51 2.91 2.12 -2.64
C LEU A 51 1.80 1.07 -2.42
N PRO A 52 1.52 0.57 -1.20
CA PRO A 52 0.41 -0.36 -1.00
C PRO A 52 -0.95 0.26 -1.33
N LYS A 53 -1.14 1.55 -0.99
CA LYS A 53 -2.37 2.31 -1.30
C LYS A 53 -2.49 2.59 -2.80
N ILE A 54 -1.38 2.92 -3.47
CA ILE A 54 -1.35 3.11 -4.92
C ILE A 54 -1.69 1.78 -5.64
N CYS A 55 -1.17 0.65 -5.15
CA CYS A 55 -1.52 -0.67 -5.66
C CYS A 55 -3.03 -0.97 -5.49
N LEU A 56 -3.62 -0.61 -4.34
CA LEU A 56 -5.08 -0.72 -4.14
C LEU A 56 -5.85 0.15 -5.14
N ALA A 57 -5.42 1.41 -5.32
CA ALA A 57 -6.05 2.35 -6.26
C ALA A 57 -5.95 1.88 -7.71
N ALA A 58 -4.84 1.22 -8.08
CA ALA A 58 -4.64 0.56 -9.36
C ALA A 58 -5.39 -0.78 -9.50
N GLY A 59 -6.22 -1.16 -8.53
CA GLY A 59 -7.04 -2.36 -8.55
C GLY A 59 -6.30 -3.67 -8.23
N ARG A 60 -5.04 -3.62 -7.78
CA ARG A 60 -4.21 -4.83 -7.51
C ARG A 60 -4.62 -5.63 -6.27
N GLY A 61 -5.55 -5.13 -5.45
CA GLY A 61 -6.14 -5.84 -4.30
C GLY A 61 -7.50 -6.50 -4.56
N SER A 62 -8.06 -6.37 -5.77
CA SER A 62 -9.40 -6.89 -6.10
C SER A 62 -9.47 -8.42 -6.27
N ARG A 63 -8.33 -9.07 -6.49
CA ARG A 63 -8.24 -10.53 -6.79
C ARG A 63 -7.34 -11.27 -5.80
N GLY A 64 -6.96 -10.62 -4.70
CA GLY A 64 -6.00 -11.18 -3.74
C GLY A 64 -5.38 -10.12 -2.84
N MET A 65 -4.35 -10.52 -2.11
CA MET A 65 -3.67 -9.66 -1.14
C MET A 65 -2.47 -8.93 -1.75
N ILE A 66 -2.24 -7.70 -1.30
CA ILE A 66 -1.00 -6.96 -1.58
C ILE A 66 0.01 -7.30 -0.48
N GLY A 67 1.11 -7.93 -0.87
CA GLY A 67 2.19 -8.28 0.05
C GLY A 67 3.27 -7.20 0.11
N CYS A 68 3.53 -6.67 1.29
CA CYS A 68 4.63 -5.74 1.53
C CYS A 68 5.67 -6.39 2.43
N THR A 69 6.84 -6.69 1.89
CA THR A 69 7.93 -7.30 2.64
C THR A 69 8.82 -6.22 3.25
N GLN A 70 9.30 -6.47 4.48
CA GLN A 70 10.25 -5.60 5.17
C GLN A 70 11.31 -6.47 5.85
N PRO A 71 12.60 -6.12 5.75
CA PRO A 71 13.67 -6.91 6.35
C PRO A 71 13.70 -6.83 7.88
N ARG A 72 13.07 -5.80 8.47
CA ARG A 72 13.04 -5.57 9.92
C ARG A 72 11.63 -5.74 10.46
N ARG A 73 11.49 -6.50 11.56
CA ARG A 73 10.22 -6.72 12.26
C ARG A 73 9.49 -5.42 12.60
N ILE A 74 10.20 -4.46 13.19
CA ILE A 74 9.62 -3.18 13.61
C ILE A 74 9.14 -2.36 12.40
N ALA A 75 9.84 -2.45 11.26
CA ALA A 75 9.39 -1.79 10.04
C ALA A 75 8.12 -2.46 9.49
N ALA A 76 8.03 -3.79 9.49
CA ALA A 76 6.82 -4.50 9.06
C ALA A 76 5.59 -4.10 9.89
N LEU A 77 5.72 -4.07 11.22
CA LEU A 77 4.64 -3.66 12.13
C LEU A 77 4.26 -2.19 11.92
N SER A 78 5.25 -1.29 11.95
CA SER A 78 5.00 0.15 11.81
C SER A 78 4.36 0.51 10.47
N VAL A 79 4.72 -0.19 9.39
CA VAL A 79 4.10 0.01 8.07
C VAL A 79 2.66 -0.48 8.08
N ALA A 80 2.39 -1.67 8.64
CA ALA A 80 1.03 -2.19 8.75
C ALA A 80 0.13 -1.24 9.57
N ASP A 81 0.59 -0.81 10.74
CA ASP A 81 -0.15 0.14 11.60
C ASP A 81 -0.42 1.47 10.88
N ARG A 82 0.58 1.99 10.16
CA ARG A 82 0.45 3.24 9.41
C ARG A 82 -0.56 3.13 8.28
N VAL A 83 -0.49 2.06 7.48
CA VAL A 83 -1.42 1.83 6.37
C VAL A 83 -2.84 1.60 6.89
N ALA A 84 -2.99 0.82 7.97
CA ALA A 84 -4.27 0.61 8.65
C ALA A 84 -4.90 1.92 9.11
N SER A 85 -4.11 2.79 9.76
CA SER A 85 -4.55 4.10 10.22
C SER A 85 -4.94 5.02 9.07
N GLU A 86 -4.19 5.04 7.98
CA GLU A 86 -4.50 5.89 6.82
C GLU A 86 -5.73 5.41 6.06
N LEU A 87 -5.97 4.11 5.98
CA LEU A 87 -7.17 3.56 5.34
C LEU A 87 -8.44 3.68 6.19
N GLY A 88 -8.30 3.89 7.51
CA GLY A 88 -9.42 3.92 8.45
C GLY A 88 -10.17 2.58 8.57
N ARG A 89 -9.56 1.50 8.07
CA ARG A 89 -10.12 0.14 7.98
C ARG A 89 -9.05 -0.87 8.40
N PRO A 90 -8.71 -0.92 9.71
CA PRO A 90 -7.61 -1.74 10.20
C PRO A 90 -7.84 -3.24 9.96
N GLU A 91 -9.08 -3.69 9.83
CA GLU A 91 -9.42 -5.07 9.51
C GLU A 91 -8.98 -5.52 8.11
N LEU A 92 -8.64 -4.58 7.22
CA LEU A 92 -8.13 -4.87 5.87
C LEU A 92 -6.60 -5.01 5.81
N VAL A 93 -5.90 -4.74 6.91
CA VAL A 93 -4.44 -4.71 6.95
C VAL A 93 -3.94 -5.71 8.00
N GLY A 94 -3.05 -6.61 7.57
CA GLY A 94 -2.42 -7.60 8.44
C GLY A 94 -0.91 -7.55 8.36
N SER A 95 -0.24 -8.17 9.31
CA SER A 95 1.21 -8.38 9.27
C SER A 95 1.53 -9.82 9.69
N LYS A 96 2.59 -10.40 9.12
CA LYS A 96 3.04 -11.76 9.47
C LYS A 96 4.53 -11.75 9.78
N ILE A 97 4.88 -12.22 10.96
CA ILE A 97 6.26 -12.28 11.44
C ILE A 97 6.57 -13.70 11.92
N ARG A 98 7.75 -14.19 11.58
CA ARG A 98 8.19 -15.52 12.02
C ARG A 98 8.13 -15.61 13.55
N PHE A 99 7.47 -16.65 14.05
CA PHE A 99 7.25 -16.93 15.48
C PHE A 99 6.33 -15.92 16.20
N HIS A 100 5.58 -15.12 15.44
CA HIS A 100 4.55 -14.25 15.99
C HIS A 100 3.35 -14.25 15.05
N ASP A 101 2.51 -15.28 15.18
CA ASP A 101 1.21 -15.33 14.53
C ASP A 101 0.20 -14.61 15.44
N ARG A 102 -0.35 -13.50 14.98
CA ARG A 102 -1.54 -12.84 15.52
C ARG A 102 -2.49 -12.57 14.37
#